data_AF-A0A3Q9FPW6-F1
#
_entry.id   AF-A0A3Q9FPW6-F1
#
_cell.length_a   1.000
_cell.length_b   1.000
_cell.length_c   1.000
_cell.angle_alpha   90.00
_cell.angle_beta   90.00
_cell.angle_gamma   90.00
#
_symmetry.space_group_name_H-M   'P 1'
#
loop_
_entity.id
_entity.type
_entity.pdbx_description
1 polymer ?
#
loop_
_entity_poly.entity_id
_entity_poly.type
_entity_poly.pdbx_seq_one_letter_code
_entity_poly.pdbx_strand_id
1 'polypeptide(L)'
;MGGLHRKCRVLNPFLRPINLDIQHETPTLLQERTFKKLFKISEYSAMNETDKVSYEESLKTFRDYVNTLDQAKEEGKEEGKKEQAIETAKSMLLDGLSIEKVAQYSGLSIEEVQNTSLATNQKVGD
;
A
#
# COMPACT_ATOMS: atom_id res chain seq x y z
N MET A 1 55.97 4.33 49.70
CA MET A 1 55.40 4.99 48.50
C MET A 1 55.00 3.86 47.53
N GLY A 2 53.81 3.24 47.55
CA GLY A 2 52.47 3.80 47.68
C GLY A 2 52.03 4.41 46.34
N GLY A 3 51.26 3.70 45.50
CA GLY A 3 50.70 4.31 44.28
C GLY A 3 50.16 3.39 43.18
N LEU A 4 48.99 2.79 43.44
CA LEU A 4 47.93 2.36 42.52
C LEU A 4 48.26 1.74 41.15
N HIS A 5 48.08 0.42 41.10
CA HIS A 5 47.63 -0.31 39.94
C HIS A 5 46.33 0.28 39.36
N ARG A 6 46.35 0.71 38.09
CA ARG A 6 45.16 0.62 37.23
C ARG A 6 45.35 -0.59 36.32
N LYS A 7 45.03 -1.79 36.85
CA LYS A 7 44.77 -2.95 35.99
C LYS A 7 43.55 -2.60 35.15
N CYS A 8 43.79 -2.20 33.90
CA CYS A 8 42.72 -2.12 32.91
C CYS A 8 42.12 -3.52 32.83
N ARG A 9 40.85 -3.59 33.24
CA ARG A 9 40.07 -4.80 33.42
C ARG A 9 39.97 -5.51 32.08
N VAL A 10 40.65 -6.65 31.99
CA VAL A 10 40.44 -7.79 31.08
C VAL A 10 39.36 -7.52 30.03
N LEU A 11 39.78 -7.17 28.81
CA LEU A 11 39.00 -7.45 27.61
C LEU A 11 38.64 -8.93 27.70
N ASN A 12 37.36 -9.22 27.94
CA ASN A 12 36.86 -10.56 28.15
C ASN A 12 37.25 -11.43 26.93
N PRO A 13 38.14 -12.43 27.07
CA PRO A 13 38.64 -13.21 25.94
C PRO A 13 37.57 -14.09 25.29
N PHE A 14 36.34 -14.08 25.82
CA PHE A 14 35.18 -14.80 25.27
C PHE A 14 34.31 -14.00 24.31
N LEU A 15 34.55 -12.70 24.11
CA LEU A 15 33.82 -11.93 23.10
C LEU A 15 34.51 -12.11 21.74
N ARG A 16 34.24 -13.25 21.10
CA ARG A 16 34.47 -13.39 19.66
C ARG A 16 33.67 -12.31 18.93
N PRO A 17 34.22 -11.68 17.88
CA PRO A 17 33.39 -10.87 16.98
C PRO A 17 32.25 -11.77 16.52
N ILE A 18 31.02 -11.25 16.56
CA ILE A 18 29.84 -11.99 16.12
C ILE A 18 30.06 -12.26 14.63
N ASN A 19 30.54 -13.48 14.32
CA ASN A 19 30.68 -13.94 12.95
C ASN A 19 29.28 -14.32 12.49
N LEU A 20 28.74 -13.55 11.54
CA LEU A 20 27.35 -13.61 11.08
C LEU A 20 27.14 -14.76 10.08
N ASP A 21 27.66 -15.94 10.39
CA ASP A 21 27.30 -17.20 9.70
C ASP A 21 26.18 -17.89 10.49
N ILE A 22 25.09 -17.16 10.76
CA ILE A 22 23.90 -17.73 11.39
C ILE A 22 23.13 -18.44 10.28
N GLN A 23 23.53 -19.68 9.98
CA GLN A 23 22.63 -20.60 9.30
C GLN A 23 21.44 -20.89 10.23
N HIS A 24 20.40 -20.11 9.95
CA HIS A 24 18.98 -20.42 10.01
C HIS A 24 18.13 -20.23 11.27
N GLU A 25 18.64 -20.05 12.49
CA GLU A 25 17.71 -19.95 13.63
C GLU A 25 18.09 -18.85 14.63
N THR A 26 17.30 -17.76 14.62
CA THR A 26 17.32 -16.77 15.69
C THR A 26 16.74 -17.39 16.97
N PRO A 27 17.47 -17.39 18.10
CA PRO A 27 16.99 -17.99 19.35
C PRO A 27 15.67 -17.35 19.78
N THR A 28 14.76 -18.13 20.37
CA THR A 28 13.40 -17.71 20.77
C THR A 28 13.37 -16.45 21.66
N LEU A 29 14.39 -16.25 22.50
CA LEU A 29 14.56 -15.08 23.37
C LEU A 29 14.81 -13.76 22.61
N LEU A 30 15.30 -13.83 21.36
CA LEU A 30 15.60 -12.67 20.50
C LEU A 30 14.53 -12.44 19.42
N GLN A 31 13.46 -13.25 19.43
CA GLN A 31 12.35 -13.10 18.49
C GLN A 31 11.36 -12.00 18.90
N GLU A 32 11.56 -11.40 20.06
CA GLU A 32 10.79 -10.25 20.53
C GLU A 32 10.86 -9.08 19.53
N ARG A 33 9.73 -8.36 19.42
CA ARG A 33 9.51 -7.30 18.42
C ARG A 33 10.57 -6.20 18.46
N THR A 34 11.13 -5.92 19.63
CA THR A 34 12.17 -4.91 19.84
C THR A 34 13.52 -5.35 19.27
N PHE A 35 13.91 -6.61 19.50
CA PHE A 35 15.16 -7.16 19.01
C PHE A 35 15.15 -7.36 17.49
N LYS A 36 14.02 -7.79 16.89
CA LYS A 36 13.89 -7.86 15.42
C LYS A 36 14.13 -6.52 14.72
N LYS A 37 13.64 -5.42 15.31
CA LYS A 37 13.91 -4.07 14.78
C LYS A 37 15.38 -3.70 14.93
N LEU A 38 15.99 -4.01 16.08
CA LEU A 38 17.41 -3.77 16.33
C LEU A 38 18.30 -4.50 15.31
N PHE A 39 18.03 -5.79 15.08
CA PHE A 39 18.76 -6.59 14.08
C PHE A 39 18.61 -6.02 12.68
N LYS A 40 17.38 -5.70 12.26
CA LYS A 40 17.12 -5.12 10.94
C LYS A 40 17.87 -3.80 10.72
N ILE A 41 17.94 -2.94 11.74
CA ILE A 41 18.72 -1.70 11.68
C ILE A 41 20.22 -2.03 11.59
N SER A 42 20.71 -2.96 12.40
CA SER A 42 22.13 -3.34 12.39
C SER A 42 22.56 -3.96 11.06
N GLU A 43 21.73 -4.82 10.46
CA GLU A 43 21.93 -5.40 9.13
C GLU A 43 21.98 -4.30 8.09
N TYR A 44 21.00 -3.39 8.09
CA TYR A 44 21.00 -2.25 7.19
C TYR A 44 22.24 -1.37 7.36
N SER A 45 22.69 -1.09 8.58
CA SER A 45 23.90 -0.31 8.83
C SER A 45 25.16 -1.00 8.32
N ALA A 46 25.24 -2.34 8.46
CA ALA A 46 26.38 -3.15 8.04
C ALA A 46 26.49 -3.39 6.52
N MET A 47 25.42 -3.12 5.75
CA MET A 47 25.43 -3.26 4.28
C MET A 47 26.32 -2.22 3.58
N ASN A 48 26.92 -2.62 2.45
CA ASN A 48 27.67 -1.74 1.55
C ASN A 48 26.74 -0.71 0.88
N GLU A 49 27.30 0.43 0.49
CA GLU A 49 26.52 1.53 -0.15
C GLU A 49 25.83 1.09 -1.44
N THR A 50 26.46 0.25 -2.26
CA THR A 50 25.87 -0.32 -3.49
C THR A 50 24.64 -1.17 -3.21
N ASP A 51 24.70 -1.99 -2.15
CA ASP A 51 23.64 -2.91 -1.79
C ASP A 51 22.46 -2.14 -1.19
N LYS A 52 22.73 -1.05 -0.46
CA LYS A 52 21.71 -0.12 0.03
C LYS A 52 20.94 0.53 -1.12
N VAL A 53 21.64 1.05 -2.12
CA VAL A 53 21.02 1.69 -3.28
C VAL A 53 20.12 0.72 -4.03
N SER A 54 20.62 -0.48 -4.37
CA SER A 54 19.81 -1.49 -5.06
C SER A 54 18.59 -1.95 -4.25
N TYR A 55 18.73 -2.04 -2.92
CA TYR A 55 17.62 -2.36 -2.02
C TYR A 55 16.56 -1.24 -2.01
N GLU A 56 16.98 0.02 -1.91
CA GLU A 56 16.08 1.18 -1.96
C GLU A 56 15.36 1.30 -3.30
N GLU A 57 16.05 1.06 -4.43
CA GLU A 57 15.47 1.04 -5.77
C GLU A 57 14.40 -0.06 -5.92
N SER A 58 14.67 -1.25 -5.37
CA SER A 58 13.72 -2.36 -5.36
C SER A 58 12.46 -2.02 -4.54
N LEU A 59 12.66 -1.41 -3.36
CA LEU A 59 11.55 -0.95 -2.52
C LEU A 59 10.73 0.15 -3.19
N LYS A 60 11.39 1.07 -3.89
CA LYS A 60 10.72 2.11 -4.67
C LYS A 60 9.82 1.49 -5.73
N THR A 61 10.37 0.58 -6.52
CA THR A 61 9.63 -0.13 -7.59
C THR A 61 8.41 -0.85 -7.03
N PHE A 62 8.57 -1.54 -5.90
CA PHE A 62 7.46 -2.23 -5.25
C PHE A 62 6.36 -1.27 -4.78
N ARG A 63 6.72 -0.13 -4.19
CA ARG A 63 5.74 0.88 -3.77
C ARG A 63 5.00 1.49 -4.96
N ASP A 64 5.73 1.83 -6.02
CA ASP A 64 5.13 2.37 -7.25
C ASP A 64 4.12 1.37 -7.85
N TYR A 65 4.44 0.07 -7.82
CA TYR A 65 3.54 -1.01 -8.23
C TYR A 65 2.29 -1.15 -7.33
N VAL A 66 2.46 -1.11 -6.01
CA VAL A 66 1.31 -1.18 -5.08
C VAL A 66 0.39 0.02 -5.27
N ASN A 67 0.95 1.22 -5.38
CA ASN A 67 0.17 2.44 -5.60
C ASN A 67 -0.61 2.40 -6.92
N THR A 68 -0.02 1.88 -8.00
CA THR A 68 -0.72 1.73 -9.28
C THR A 68 -1.86 0.71 -9.21
N LEU A 69 -1.68 -0.40 -8.49
CA LEU A 69 -2.76 -1.36 -8.27
C LEU A 69 -3.90 -0.80 -7.41
N ASP A 70 -3.57 -0.08 -6.35
CA ASP A 70 -4.56 0.53 -5.47
C ASP A 70 -5.37 1.59 -6.21
N GLN A 71 -4.71 2.43 -7.01
CA GLN A 71 -5.36 3.41 -7.89
C GLN A 71 -6.31 2.73 -8.88
N ALA A 72 -5.86 1.71 -9.61
CA ALA A 72 -6.69 1.00 -10.58
C ALA A 72 -7.93 0.35 -9.94
N LYS A 73 -7.79 -0.15 -8.71
CA LYS A 73 -8.90 -0.75 -7.95
C LYS A 73 -9.89 0.29 -7.45
N GLU A 74 -9.41 1.48 -7.05
CA GLU A 74 -10.26 2.58 -6.62
C GLU A 74 -11.03 3.17 -7.80
N GLU A 75 -10.34 3.45 -8.91
CA GLU A 75 -10.95 3.91 -10.17
C GLU A 75 -12.01 2.93 -10.67
N GLY A 76 -11.71 1.63 -10.74
CA GLY A 76 -12.69 0.64 -11.19
C GLY A 76 -13.92 0.52 -10.28
N LYS A 77 -13.79 0.81 -8.99
CA LYS A 77 -14.95 0.86 -8.07
C LYS A 77 -15.78 2.12 -8.27
N GLU A 78 -15.14 3.26 -8.51
CA GLU A 78 -15.85 4.52 -8.77
C GLU A 78 -16.57 4.48 -10.11
N GLU A 79 -15.90 4.00 -11.16
CA GLU A 79 -16.49 3.80 -12.49
C GLU A 79 -17.67 2.83 -12.41
N GLY A 80 -17.50 1.66 -11.77
CA GLY A 80 -18.60 0.70 -11.63
C GLY A 80 -19.82 1.25 -10.88
N LYS A 81 -19.62 2.08 -9.85
CA LYS A 81 -20.73 2.76 -9.16
C LYS A 81 -21.44 3.77 -10.06
N LYS A 82 -20.68 4.56 -10.82
CA LYS A 82 -21.24 5.54 -11.76
C LYS A 82 -21.99 4.85 -12.89
N GLU A 83 -21.43 3.80 -13.47
CA GLU A 83 -22.07 3.00 -14.52
C GLU A 83 -23.37 2.38 -14.02
N GLN A 84 -23.37 1.77 -12.82
CA GLN A 84 -24.57 1.21 -12.22
C GLN A 84 -25.64 2.27 -11.97
N ALA A 85 -25.26 3.47 -11.50
CA ALA A 85 -26.19 4.58 -11.32
C ALA A 85 -26.80 5.04 -12.64
N ILE A 86 -25.99 5.12 -13.71
CA ILE A 86 -26.44 5.46 -15.07
C ILE A 86 -27.37 4.40 -15.64
N GLU A 87 -27.04 3.11 -15.48
CA GLU A 87 -27.88 2.00 -15.95
C GLU A 87 -29.23 1.99 -15.23
N THR A 88 -29.21 2.19 -13.91
CA THR A 88 -30.42 2.30 -13.09
C THR A 88 -31.26 3.51 -13.51
N ALA A 89 -30.63 4.65 -13.81
CA ALA A 89 -31.35 5.83 -14.31
C ALA A 89 -32.00 5.56 -15.68
N LYS A 90 -31.32 4.84 -16.58
CA LYS A 90 -31.89 4.44 -17.88
C LYS A 90 -33.09 3.52 -17.74
N SER A 91 -33.03 2.50 -16.87
CA SER A 91 -34.18 1.61 -16.65
C SER A 91 -35.37 2.36 -16.05
N MET A 92 -35.13 3.26 -15.09
CA MET A 92 -36.19 4.09 -14.50
C MET A 92 -36.84 5.05 -15.51
N LEU A 93 -36.07 5.61 -16.45
CA LEU A 93 -36.60 6.44 -17.53
C LEU A 93 -37.44 5.61 -18.52
N LEU A 94 -37.03 4.38 -18.84
CA LEU A 94 -37.82 3.46 -19.66
C LEU A 94 -39.14 3.07 -18.99
N ASP A 95 -39.15 2.92 -17.67
CA ASP A 95 -40.35 2.68 -16.88
C ASP A 95 -41.28 3.91 -16.76
N GLY A 96 -40.90 5.05 -17.36
CA GLY A 96 -41.72 6.26 -17.43
C GLY A 96 -41.70 7.13 -16.17
N LEU A 97 -40.70 6.96 -15.30
CA LEU A 97 -40.53 7.81 -14.12
C LEU A 97 -40.08 9.22 -14.52
N SER A 98 -40.52 10.22 -13.75
CA SER A 98 -40.12 11.60 -13.99
C SER A 98 -38.63 11.81 -13.67
N ILE A 99 -37.96 12.67 -14.45
CA ILE A 99 -36.53 12.98 -14.31
C ILE A 99 -36.16 13.37 -12.87
N GLU A 100 -37.03 14.11 -12.19
CA GLU A 100 -36.87 14.52 -10.79
C GLU A 100 -36.79 13.32 -9.83
N LYS A 101 -37.66 12.31 -10.02
CA LYS A 101 -37.65 11.09 -9.20
C LYS A 101 -36.43 10.22 -9.51
N VAL A 102 -36.04 10.14 -10.78
CA VAL A 102 -34.84 9.40 -11.20
C VAL A 102 -33.59 10.00 -10.56
N ALA A 103 -33.44 11.33 -10.60
CA ALA A 103 -32.33 12.03 -9.93
C ALA A 103 -32.31 11.74 -8.42
N GLN A 104 -33.48 11.77 -7.77
CA GLN A 104 -33.59 11.48 -6.33
C GLN A 104 -33.17 10.05 -5.96
N TYR A 105 -33.56 9.04 -6.74
CA TYR A 105 -33.28 7.63 -6.42
C TYR A 105 -31.91 7.15 -6.90
N SER A 106 -31.41 7.66 -8.02
CA SER A 106 -30.09 7.28 -8.57
C SER A 106 -28.92 8.04 -7.94
N GLY A 107 -29.18 9.14 -7.25
CA GLY A 107 -28.14 10.02 -6.68
C GLY A 107 -27.39 10.84 -7.74
N LEU A 108 -27.89 10.87 -8.97
CA LEU A 108 -27.37 11.68 -10.07
C LEU A 108 -28.00 13.08 -10.05
N SER A 109 -27.29 14.06 -10.59
CA SER A 109 -27.84 15.39 -10.83
C SER A 109 -28.90 15.37 -11.95
N ILE A 110 -29.81 16.35 -11.93
CA ILE A 110 -30.85 16.48 -12.97
C ILE A 110 -30.22 16.60 -14.37
N GLU A 111 -29.07 17.29 -14.47
CA GLU A 111 -28.31 17.47 -15.71
C GLU A 111 -27.74 16.14 -16.22
N GLU A 112 -27.19 15.30 -15.34
CA GLU A 112 -26.68 13.98 -15.71
C GLU A 112 -27.79 13.06 -16.19
N VAL A 113 -28.95 13.05 -15.51
CA VAL A 113 -30.12 12.28 -15.95
C VAL A 113 -30.63 12.78 -17.30
N GLN A 114 -30.70 14.10 -17.53
CA GLN A 114 -31.06 14.66 -18.83
C GLN A 114 -30.08 14.22 -19.93
N ASN A 115 -28.78 14.28 -19.68
CA ASN A 115 -27.76 13.82 -20.64
C ASN A 115 -27.92 12.32 -20.98
N THR A 116 -28.28 11.47 -20.01
CA THR A 116 -28.56 10.06 -20.28
C THR A 116 -29.79 9.84 -21.15
N SER A 117 -30.83 10.68 -21.02
CA SER A 117 -32.06 10.64 -21.83
C SER A 117 -31.83 11.11 -23.28
N LEU A 118 -30.89 12.02 -23.51
CA LEU A 118 -30.55 12.49 -24.86
C LEU A 118 -29.81 11.40 -25.66
N ALA A 119 -29.02 10.55 -24.99
CA ALA A 119 -28.29 9.45 -25.62
C ALA A 119 -29.20 8.29 -26.08
N THR A 120 -30.40 8.13 -25.52
CA THR A 120 -31.33 7.05 -25.90
C THR A 120 -32.11 7.34 -27.19
N ASN A 121 -32.21 8.61 -27.61
CA ASN A 121 -32.96 9.01 -28.81
C ASN A 121 -32.21 8.80 -30.15
N GLN A 122 -31.12 8.03 -30.14
CA GLN A 122 -30.27 7.81 -31.32
C GLN A 122 -30.18 6.34 -31.77
N LYS A 123 -30.98 5.43 -31.18
CA LYS A 123 -31.05 4.00 -31.56
C LYS A 123 -32.47 3.45 -31.70
N VAL A 124 -33.39 4.22 -32.29
CA VAL A 124 -34.65 3.68 -32.80
C VAL A 124 -34.78 4.13 -34.25
N GLY A 125 -34.26 3.31 -35.14
CA GLY A 125 -34.19 3.62 -36.57
C GLY A 125 -33.39 2.56 -37.32
N ASP A 126 -33.80 1.30 -37.21
CA ASP A 126 -33.58 0.24 -38.19
C ASP A 126 -34.91 -0.52 -38.35
#